data_AF-A0A3D1EV10-F1
#
_entry.id   AF-A0A3D1EV10-F1
#
_cell.length_a   1.000
_cell.length_b   1.000
_cell.length_c   1.000
_cell.angle_alpha   90.00
_cell.angle_beta   90.00
_cell.angle_gamma   90.00
#
_symmetry.space_group_name_H-M   'P 1'
#
loop_
_entity.id
_entity.type
_entity.pdbx_description
1 polymer ?
#
loop_
_entity_poly.entity_id
_entity_poly.type
_entity_poly.pdbx_seq_one_letter_code
_entity_poly.pdbx_strand_id
1 'polypeptide(L)'
;LSMHEVAFINHSPFVAPFLIIDQPSRPYYGQSKNSDGKETFKHDSDRYKIEHAFKLLDTYVQNRVGNGGTFQMIVFEHVPKDIFERNPNVHLVEEFVQGNKLIPDHML
;
A
#
# COMPACT_ATOMS: atom_id res chain seq x y z
N LEU A 1 0.21 -4.73 11.65
CA LEU A 1 1.00 -5.91 11.24
C LEU A 1 1.36 -6.82 12.42
N SER A 2 1.79 -6.30 13.58
CA SER A 2 2.11 -7.11 14.76
C SER A 2 0.99 -8.07 15.20
N MET A 3 -0.28 -7.67 15.06
CA MET A 3 -1.41 -8.58 15.33
C MET A 3 -1.45 -9.80 14.40
N HIS A 4 -1.20 -9.61 13.10
CA HIS A 4 -1.11 -10.73 12.15
C HIS A 4 0.11 -11.61 12.43
N GLU A 5 1.20 -11.04 12.96
CA GLU A 5 2.37 -11.79 13.41
C GLU A 5 2.03 -12.69 14.60
N VAL A 6 1.38 -12.14 15.62
CA VAL A 6 0.90 -12.93 16.77
C VAL A 6 -0.06 -14.03 16.32
N ALA A 7 -0.98 -13.74 15.41
CA ALA A 7 -1.90 -14.74 14.87
C ALA A 7 -1.17 -15.88 14.15
N PHE A 8 -0.10 -15.58 13.43
CA PHE A 8 0.73 -16.56 12.75
C PHE A 8 1.51 -17.46 13.70
N ILE A 9 2.22 -16.85 14.66
CA ILE A 9 3.01 -17.57 15.66
C ILE A 9 2.13 -18.54 16.46
N ASN A 10 0.89 -18.15 16.74
CA ASN A 10 -0.07 -18.99 17.48
C ASN A 10 -0.90 -19.92 16.59
N HIS A 11 -0.60 -20.01 15.28
CA HIS A 11 -1.34 -20.82 14.31
C HIS A 11 -2.86 -20.60 14.37
N SER A 12 -3.29 -19.35 14.56
CA SER A 12 -4.72 -19.02 14.69
C SER A 12 -5.46 -19.32 13.39
N PRO A 13 -6.47 -20.20 13.39
CA PRO A 13 -7.27 -20.48 12.20
C PRO A 13 -8.33 -19.39 11.93
N PHE A 14 -8.50 -18.44 12.85
CA PHE A 14 -9.58 -17.44 12.80
C PHE A 14 -9.15 -16.12 12.17
N VAL A 15 -7.86 -15.92 11.94
CA VAL A 15 -7.34 -14.69 11.33
C VAL A 15 -6.83 -15.02 9.95
N ALA A 16 -7.50 -14.48 8.93
CA ALA A 16 -7.07 -14.68 7.56
C ALA A 16 -5.68 -14.05 7.32
N PRO A 17 -4.80 -14.70 6.54
CA PRO A 17 -3.47 -14.20 6.22
C PRO A 17 -3.53 -13.16 5.10
N PHE A 18 -4.45 -12.21 5.16
CA PHE A 18 -4.46 -11.07 4.24
C PHE A 18 -4.88 -9.78 4.93
N LEU A 19 -4.55 -8.66 4.29
CA LEU A 19 -4.91 -7.32 4.73
C LEU A 19 -5.28 -6.46 3.52
N ILE A 20 -6.39 -5.73 3.62
CA ILE A 20 -6.79 -4.73 2.63
C ILE A 20 -6.59 -3.35 3.27
N ILE A 21 -5.91 -2.44 2.56
CA ILE A 21 -5.62 -1.09 3.05
C ILE A 21 -6.07 -0.09 1.98
N ASP A 22 -6.89 0.88 2.40
CA ASP A 22 -7.32 1.99 1.55
C ASP A 22 -6.49 3.24 1.87
N GLN A 23 -5.75 3.71 0.87
CA GLN A 23 -4.99 4.96 0.84
C GLN A 23 -4.12 5.24 2.09
N PRO A 24 -3.19 4.34 2.47
CA PRO A 24 -2.31 4.54 3.64
C PRO A 24 -1.45 5.83 3.57
N SER A 25 -1.25 6.40 2.39
CA SER A 25 -0.43 7.59 2.14
C SER A 25 -1.10 8.90 2.51
N ARG A 26 -2.43 8.95 2.69
CA ARG A 26 -3.19 10.20 2.91
C ARG A 26 -2.65 11.14 3.99
N PRO A 27 -2.07 10.67 5.11
CA PRO A 27 -1.46 11.57 6.08
C PRO A 27 -0.29 12.40 5.51
N TYR A 28 0.36 11.93 4.43
CA TYR A 28 1.61 12.46 3.89
C TYR A 28 1.51 12.90 2.41
N TYR A 29 0.53 12.38 1.66
CA TYR A 29 0.28 12.69 0.25
C TYR A 29 -1.08 13.37 0.05
N GLY A 30 -1.18 14.26 -0.94
CA GLY A 30 -2.42 15.02 -1.23
C GLY A 30 -2.65 16.25 -0.33
N GLN A 31 -1.71 16.58 0.57
CA GLN A 31 -1.78 17.80 1.39
C GLN A 31 -1.40 19.09 0.65
N SER A 32 -0.83 18.96 -0.55
CA SER A 32 -0.44 20.09 -1.39
C SER A 32 -0.84 19.81 -2.84
N LYS A 33 -1.09 20.89 -3.59
CA LYS A 33 -1.32 20.84 -5.03
C LYS A 33 -0.22 21.62 -5.73
N ASN A 34 0.30 21.07 -6.83
CA ASN A 34 1.22 21.79 -7.69
C ASN A 34 0.47 22.87 -8.51
N SER A 35 1.20 23.65 -9.30
CA SER A 35 0.66 24.72 -10.17
C SER A 35 -0.42 24.22 -11.14
N ASP A 36 -0.41 22.93 -11.47
CA ASP A 36 -1.36 22.26 -12.38
C ASP A 36 -2.55 21.62 -11.62
N GLY A 37 -2.67 21.86 -10.31
CA GLY A 37 -3.75 21.33 -9.47
C GLY A 37 -3.62 19.84 -9.10
N LYS A 38 -2.51 19.18 -9.44
CA LYS A 38 -2.23 17.78 -9.11
C LYS A 38 -1.72 17.63 -7.69
N GLU A 39 -2.13 16.55 -7.03
CA GLU A 39 -1.65 16.21 -5.70
C GLU A 39 -0.14 15.97 -5.70
N THR A 40 0.53 16.54 -4.70
CA THR A 40 1.97 16.44 -4.53
C THR A 40 2.34 16.31 -3.06
N PHE A 41 3.58 15.88 -2.82
CA PHE A 41 4.20 15.97 -1.51
C PHE A 41 4.39 17.44 -1.12
N LYS A 42 4.11 17.75 0.14
CA LYS A 42 4.37 19.09 0.70
C LYS A 42 5.86 19.28 1.02
N HIS A 43 6.51 18.21 1.47
CA HIS A 43 7.92 18.16 1.83
C HIS A 43 8.56 16.85 1.38
N ASP A 44 9.87 16.86 1.08
CA ASP A 44 10.63 15.63 0.77
C ASP A 44 10.58 14.61 1.92
N SER A 45 10.45 15.08 3.16
CA SER A 45 10.28 14.24 4.33
C SER A 45 8.97 13.44 4.30
N ASP A 46 7.93 13.91 3.60
CA ASP A 46 6.67 13.18 3.46
C ASP A 46 6.80 12.06 2.42
N ARG A 47 7.53 12.30 1.33
CA ARG A 47 7.90 11.27 0.37
C ARG A 47 8.67 10.13 1.05
N TYR A 48 9.71 10.50 1.82
CA TYR A 48 10.52 9.54 2.57
C TYR A 48 9.68 8.67 3.52
N LYS A 49 8.72 9.26 4.25
CA LYS A 49 7.83 8.52 5.16
C LYS A 49 6.99 7.49 4.42
N ILE A 50 6.46 7.83 3.24
CA ILE A 50 5.64 6.90 2.45
C ILE A 50 6.51 5.78 1.87
N GLU A 51 7.68 6.09 1.29
CA GLU A 51 8.62 5.07 0.81
C GLU A 51 8.97 4.07 1.93
N HIS A 52 9.21 4.57 3.15
CA HIS A 52 9.43 3.71 4.32
C HIS A 52 8.21 2.92 4.75
N ALA A 53 7.00 3.48 4.64
CA ALA A 53 5.78 2.75 4.93
C ALA A 53 5.63 1.56 3.97
N PHE A 54 5.82 1.75 2.67
CA PHE A 54 5.80 0.65 1.70
C PHE A 54 6.91 -0.37 1.94
N LYS A 55 8.13 0.08 2.25
CA LYS A 55 9.23 -0.82 2.61
C LYS A 55 8.90 -1.68 3.82
N LEU A 56 8.18 -1.13 4.80
CA LEU A 56 7.72 -1.89 5.96
C LEU A 56 6.70 -2.96 5.56
N LEU A 57 5.74 -2.62 4.68
CA LEU A 57 4.77 -3.59 4.15
C LEU A 57 5.47 -4.73 3.38
N ASP A 58 6.40 -4.37 2.48
CA ASP A 58 7.22 -5.31 1.72
C ASP A 58 8.03 -6.24 2.62
N THR A 59 8.74 -5.66 3.59
CA THR A 59 9.54 -6.41 4.56
C THR A 59 8.69 -7.40 5.36
N TYR A 60 7.45 -7.02 5.71
CA TYR A 60 6.53 -7.94 6.39
C TYR A 60 6.17 -9.14 5.52
N VAL A 61 5.83 -8.92 4.24
CA VAL A 61 5.53 -10.01 3.30
C VAL A 61 6.75 -10.90 3.11
N GLN A 62 7.93 -10.29 2.88
CA GLN A 62 9.20 -11.01 2.75
C GLN A 62 9.48 -11.92 3.93
N ASN A 63 9.34 -11.40 5.16
CA ASN A 63 9.57 -12.17 6.39
C ASN A 63 8.56 -13.31 6.52
N ARG A 64 7.29 -13.08 6.15
CA ARG A 64 6.29 -14.14 6.23
C ARG A 64 6.61 -15.30 5.30
N VAL A 65 6.94 -15.00 4.04
CA VAL A 65 7.33 -16.01 3.06
C VAL A 65 8.60 -16.73 3.51
N GLY A 66 9.59 -16.00 4.02
CA GLY A 66 10.83 -16.57 4.56
C GLY A 66 10.63 -17.53 5.73
N ASN A 67 9.58 -17.34 6.52
CA ASN A 67 9.22 -18.21 7.65
C ASN A 67 8.27 -19.35 7.25
N GLY A 68 8.09 -19.62 5.95
CA GLY A 68 7.22 -20.68 5.43
C GLY A 68 5.72 -20.38 5.54
N GLY A 69 5.35 -19.15 5.88
CA GLY A 69 3.96 -18.70 5.91
C GLY A 69 3.52 -18.09 4.58
N THR A 70 2.24 -17.78 4.49
CA THR A 70 1.66 -16.99 3.40
C THR A 70 1.07 -15.69 3.95
N PHE A 71 1.14 -14.62 3.18
CA PHE A 71 0.44 -13.37 3.46
C PHE A 71 0.16 -12.59 2.18
N GLN A 72 -1.02 -11.98 2.07
CA GLN A 72 -1.36 -11.09 0.95
C GLN A 72 -1.74 -9.71 1.45
N MET A 73 -1.27 -8.67 0.77
CA MET A 73 -1.78 -7.31 0.97
C MET A 73 -2.40 -6.80 -0.32
N ILE A 74 -3.58 -6.19 -0.20
CA ILE A 74 -4.24 -5.46 -1.29
C ILE A 74 -4.27 -4.00 -0.85
N VAL A 75 -3.57 -3.14 -1.60
CA VAL A 75 -3.39 -1.72 -1.24
C VAL A 75 -3.94 -0.86 -2.36
N PHE A 76 -4.89 0.02 -2.03
CA PHE A 76 -5.41 1.03 -2.94
C PHE A 76 -4.71 2.36 -2.69
N GLU A 77 -4.13 2.96 -3.73
CA GLU A 77 -3.28 4.14 -3.58
C GLU A 77 -3.36 5.12 -4.74
N HIS A 78 -3.00 6.37 -4.45
CA HIS A 78 -2.88 7.46 -5.44
C HIS A 78 -1.45 7.97 -5.59
N VAL A 79 -0.50 7.48 -4.78
CA VAL A 79 0.90 7.88 -4.90
C VAL A 79 1.50 7.41 -6.23
N PRO A 80 2.49 8.15 -6.78
CA PRO A 80 3.23 7.73 -7.95
C PRO A 80 3.88 6.34 -7.79
N LYS A 81 3.88 5.53 -8.85
CA LYS A 81 4.41 4.15 -8.82
C LYS A 81 5.87 4.04 -8.41
N ASP A 82 6.69 5.06 -8.69
CA ASP A 82 8.11 5.10 -8.35
C ASP A 82 8.38 5.05 -6.84
N ILE A 83 7.35 5.34 -6.03
CA ILE A 83 7.38 5.23 -4.57
C ILE A 83 7.48 3.76 -4.11
N PHE A 84 6.84 2.84 -4.83
CA PHE A 84 6.69 1.46 -4.39
C PHE A 84 7.20 0.40 -5.37
N GLU A 85 7.45 0.74 -6.64
CA GLU A 85 7.87 -0.21 -7.68
C GLU A 85 9.19 -0.93 -7.39
N ARG A 86 10.01 -0.37 -6.49
CA ARG A 86 11.31 -0.95 -6.10
C ARG A 86 11.19 -2.04 -5.02
N ASN A 87 10.00 -2.21 -4.44
CA ASN A 87 9.75 -3.23 -3.43
C ASN A 87 9.49 -4.58 -4.11
N PRO A 88 10.32 -5.61 -3.88
CA PRO A 88 10.28 -6.86 -4.64
C PRO A 88 8.99 -7.67 -4.45
N ASN A 89 8.28 -7.50 -3.34
CA ASN A 89 7.02 -8.20 -3.07
C ASN A 89 5.79 -7.40 -3.52
N VAL A 90 5.97 -6.29 -4.23
CA VAL A 90 4.88 -5.48 -4.77
C VAL A 90 4.63 -5.86 -6.22
N HIS A 91 3.36 -6.11 -6.53
CA HIS A 91 2.87 -6.29 -7.89
C HIS A 91 1.77 -5.25 -8.16
N LEU A 92 2.03 -4.33 -9.09
CA LEU A 92 1.03 -3.37 -9.55
C LEU A 92 0.02 -4.08 -10.44
N VAL A 93 -1.23 -4.19 -9.97
CA VAL A 93 -2.30 -4.91 -10.67
C VAL A 93 -2.92 -4.04 -11.76
N GLU A 94 -3.29 -2.81 -11.45
CA GLU A 94 -3.98 -1.90 -12.39
C GLU A 94 -3.77 -0.43 -11.99
N GLU A 95 -3.77 0.46 -12.99
CA GLU A 95 -3.77 1.92 -12.80
C GLU A 95 -5.10 2.54 -13.23
N PHE A 96 -5.81 3.18 -12.29
CA PHE A 96 -7.09 3.84 -12.55
C PHE A 96 -6.88 5.33 -12.86
N VAL A 97 -6.53 5.64 -14.11
CA VAL A 97 -6.26 7.00 -14.60
C VAL A 97 -7.07 7.33 -15.87
N GLN A 98 -7.27 8.62 -16.15
CA GLN A 98 -7.81 9.12 -17.43
C GLN A 98 -9.15 8.49 -17.87
N GLY A 99 -10.06 8.22 -16.92
CA GLY A 99 -11.37 7.63 -17.22
C GLY A 99 -11.41 6.10 -17.01
N ASN A 100 -10.27 5.43 -16.84
CA ASN A 100 -10.24 4.12 -16.21
C ASN A 100 -10.53 4.30 -14.71
N LYS A 101 -11.63 3.74 -14.23
CA LYS A 101 -12.10 3.89 -12.85
C LYS A 101 -12.34 2.53 -12.23
N LEU A 102 -12.00 2.40 -10.95
CA LEU A 102 -12.34 1.21 -10.17
C LEU A 102 -13.86 1.07 -10.01
N ILE A 103 -14.56 2.20 -9.82
CA ILE A 103 -16.02 2.25 -9.67
C ILE A 103 -16.67 2.52 -11.03
N PRO A 104 -17.56 1.64 -11.51
CA PRO A 104 -18.30 1.85 -12.75
C PRO A 104 -19.16 3.12 -12.72
N ASP A 105 -19.35 3.76 -13.88
CA ASP A 105 -20.10 5.03 -13.97
C ASP A 105 -21.56 4.92 -13.51
N HIS A 106 -22.17 3.73 -13.57
CA HIS A 106 -23.55 3.52 -13.11
C HIS A 106 -23.71 3.47 -11.57
N MET A 107 -22.59 3.50 -10.83
CA MET A 107 -22.57 3.50 -9.35
C MET A 107 -22.20 4.88 -8.76
N LEU A 108 -21.94 5.88 -9.61
CA LEU A 108 -21.66 7.27 -9.23
C LEU A 108 -22.92 8.12 -9.30
#